data_AF-W4MDP5-F1
#
_entry.id   AF-W4MDP5-F1
#
_cell.length_a   1.000
_cell.length_b   1.000
_cell.length_c   1.000
_cell.angle_alpha   90.00
_cell.angle_beta   90.00
_cell.angle_gamma   90.00
#
_symmetry.space_group_name_H-M   'P 1'
#
loop_
_entity.id
_entity.type
_entity.pdbx_description
1 polymer ?
#
loop_
_entity_poly.entity_id
_entity_poly.type
_entity_poly.pdbx_seq_one_letter_code
_entity_poly.pdbx_strand_id
1 'polypeptide(L)'
;MFEWWHRVRDGTLKRSTCRSYMTPLRGEVERLLEAGSQCGVAKTEGTCREILKRHEALWTFVQVEGVEPANNTAERSIRPGVQWRKVSFGTQSEAGSRFVESMMTVVATLKQQKRNVPDDLTDAHEAALRGEPAPSLLPQQDQTSQTAA
;
A
#
# COMPACT_ATOMS: atom_id res chain seq x y z
N MET A 1 3.28 -8.86 18.86
CA MET A 1 2.51 -8.20 17.78
C MET A 1 2.63 -8.95 16.46
N PHE A 2 3.76 -8.88 15.75
CA PHE A 2 3.89 -9.40 14.39
C PHE A 2 3.71 -10.91 14.30
N GLU A 3 4.16 -11.66 15.30
CA GLU A 3 3.90 -13.11 15.39
C GLU A 3 2.39 -13.43 15.37
N TRP A 4 1.58 -12.70 16.15
CA TRP A 4 0.12 -12.90 16.14
C TRP A 4 -0.50 -12.51 14.81
N TRP A 5 0.01 -11.46 14.16
CA TRP A 5 -0.44 -11.10 12.82
C TRP A 5 -0.10 -12.18 11.79
N HIS A 6 1.13 -12.71 11.79
CA HIS A 6 1.52 -13.81 10.91
C HIS A 6 0.61 -15.02 11.11
N ARG A 7 0.26 -15.36 12.35
CA ARG A 7 -0.69 -16.44 12.61
C ARG A 7 -2.10 -16.15 12.11
N VAL A 8 -2.56 -14.90 12.14
CA VAL A 8 -3.84 -14.51 11.51
C VAL A 8 -3.77 -14.64 10.00
N ARG A 9 -2.68 -14.16 9.39
CA ARG A 9 -2.43 -14.28 7.94
C ARG A 9 -2.41 -15.75 7.51
N ASP A 10 -1.74 -16.61 8.28
CA ASP A 10 -1.58 -18.03 7.97
C ASP A 10 -2.81 -18.87 8.41
N GLY A 11 -3.89 -18.23 8.90
CA GLY A 11 -5.12 -18.89 9.33
C GLY A 11 -5.03 -19.69 10.64
N THR A 12 -3.88 -19.68 11.32
CA THR A 12 -3.63 -20.44 12.57
C THR A 12 -4.05 -19.70 13.85
N LEU A 13 -4.57 -18.47 13.72
CA LEU A 13 -5.14 -17.68 14.81
C LEU A 13 -6.35 -16.88 14.31
N LYS A 14 -7.45 -16.91 15.06
CA LYS A 14 -8.61 -16.06 14.74
C LYS A 14 -8.26 -14.59 14.95
N ARG A 15 -8.73 -13.73 14.04
CA ARG A 15 -8.55 -12.27 14.15
C ARG A 15 -9.16 -11.70 15.44
N SER A 16 -10.28 -12.24 15.91
CA SER A 16 -10.86 -11.87 17.21
C SER A 16 -9.92 -12.13 18.38
N THR A 17 -9.20 -13.26 18.37
CA THR A 17 -8.18 -13.57 19.38
C THR A 17 -6.98 -12.63 19.28
N CYS A 18 -6.51 -12.35 18.06
CA CYS A 18 -5.44 -11.39 17.83
C CYS A 18 -5.81 -9.98 18.34
N ARG A 19 -7.06 -9.55 18.12
CA ARG A 19 -7.61 -8.29 18.67
C ARG A 19 -7.49 -8.26 20.20
N SER A 20 -7.93 -9.31 20.89
CA SER A 20 -7.84 -9.38 22.35
C SER A 20 -6.40 -9.34 22.86
N TYR A 21 -5.47 -10.01 22.18
CA TYR A 21 -4.04 -9.95 22.53
C TYR A 21 -3.43 -8.57 22.27
N MET A 22 -3.93 -7.87 21.26
CA MET A 22 -3.42 -6.54 20.91
C MET A 22 -3.89 -5.45 21.88
N THR A 23 -5.05 -5.58 22.50
CA THR A 23 -5.60 -4.58 23.43
C THR A 23 -4.62 -4.11 24.51
N PRO A 24 -4.02 -4.99 25.33
CA PRO A 24 -3.05 -4.56 26.34
C PRO A 24 -1.79 -3.96 25.72
N LEU A 25 -1.33 -4.48 24.57
CA LEU A 25 -0.17 -3.96 23.88
C LEU A 25 -0.40 -2.55 23.34
N ARG A 26 -1.59 -2.28 22.80
CA ARG A 26 -1.98 -0.95 22.32
C ARG A 26 -1.94 0.08 23.44
N GLY A 27 -2.51 -0.27 24.60
CA GLY A 27 -2.48 0.60 25.78
C GLY A 27 -1.05 0.90 26.23
N GLU A 28 -0.17 -0.11 26.26
CA GLU A 28 1.22 0.09 26.66
C GLU A 28 2.01 0.95 25.66
N VAL A 29 1.79 0.76 24.36
CA VAL A 29 2.40 1.60 23.32
C VAL A 29 1.94 3.05 23.45
N GLU A 30 0.63 3.28 23.61
CA GLU A 30 0.08 4.63 23.81
C GLU A 30 0.67 5.28 25.07
N ARG A 31 0.72 4.57 26.20
CA ARG A 31 1.31 5.05 27.45
C ARG A 31 2.79 5.41 27.30
N LEU A 32 3.58 4.60 26.61
CA LEU A 32 5.01 4.86 26.36
C LEU A 32 5.21 6.06 25.43
N LEU A 33 4.35 6.24 24.42
CA LEU A 33 4.39 7.40 23.54
C LEU A 33 4.01 8.68 24.28
N GLU A 34 3.02 8.64 25.17
CA GLU A 34 2.65 9.78 26.02
C GLU A 34 3.80 10.18 26.94
N ALA A 35 4.42 9.22 27.64
CA ALA A 35 5.60 9.47 28.46
C ALA A 35 6.77 10.02 27.62
N GLY A 36 7.02 9.43 26.45
CA GLY A 36 8.05 9.87 25.52
C GLY A 36 7.81 11.28 24.96
N SER A 37 6.55 11.73 24.90
CA SER A 37 6.18 13.08 24.46
C SER A 37 6.55 14.18 25.47
N GLN A 38 6.95 13.80 26.69
CA GLN A 38 7.26 14.70 27.82
C GLN A 38 8.63 14.36 28.45
N CYS A 39 9.50 13.66 27.74
CA CYS A 39 10.74 13.11 28.30
C CYS A 39 11.92 14.10 28.38
N GLY A 40 11.73 15.35 27.98
CA GLY A 40 12.77 16.39 27.99
C GLY A 40 13.76 16.32 26.82
N VAL A 41 13.61 15.35 25.90
CA VAL A 41 14.45 15.22 24.70
C VAL A 41 13.63 15.63 23.47
N ALA A 42 13.83 16.87 23.01
CA ALA A 42 13.02 17.50 21.95
C ALA A 42 12.76 16.61 20.71
N LYS A 43 13.78 15.87 20.25
CA LYS A 43 13.66 14.95 19.09
C LYS A 43 12.73 13.77 19.39
N THR A 44 12.90 13.14 20.54
CA THR A 44 12.08 12.00 20.97
C THR A 44 10.64 12.46 21.19
N GLU A 45 10.47 13.58 21.88
CA GLU A 45 9.15 14.13 22.14
C GLU A 45 8.39 14.46 20.86
N GLY A 46 9.06 15.12 19.91
CA GLY A 46 8.49 15.41 18.60
C GLY A 46 8.07 14.15 17.86
N THR A 47 8.93 13.13 17.87
CA THR A 47 8.63 11.82 17.26
C THR A 47 7.40 11.16 17.91
N CYS A 48 7.35 11.12 19.24
CA CYS A 48 6.22 10.55 19.98
C CYS A 48 4.91 11.29 19.69
N ARG A 49 4.93 12.64 19.66
CA ARG A 49 3.76 13.46 19.28
C ARG A 49 3.29 13.17 17.87
N GLU A 50 4.20 13.02 16.90
CA GLU A 50 3.84 12.70 15.53
C GLU A 50 3.26 11.29 15.36
N ILE A 51 3.73 10.32 16.15
CA ILE A 51 3.17 8.96 16.17
C ILE A 51 1.77 8.99 16.81
N LEU A 52 1.57 9.70 17.93
CA LEU A 52 0.27 9.81 18.60
C LEU A 52 -0.81 10.43 17.70
N LYS A 53 -0.46 11.41 16.86
CA LYS A 53 -1.37 11.97 15.85
C LYS A 53 -1.93 10.92 14.88
N ARG A 54 -1.25 9.79 14.72
CA ARG A 54 -1.57 8.70 13.78
C ARG A 54 -1.92 7.40 14.51
N HIS A 55 -2.24 7.46 15.80
CA HIS A 55 -2.41 6.26 16.63
C HIS A 55 -3.43 5.26 16.08
N GLU A 56 -4.55 5.71 15.49
CA GLU A 56 -5.54 4.81 14.87
C GLU A 56 -4.94 4.02 13.70
N ALA A 57 -4.12 4.67 12.87
CA ALA A 57 -3.50 4.06 11.70
C ALA A 57 -2.57 2.90 12.09
N LEU A 58 -1.90 2.99 13.24
CA LEU A 58 -0.98 1.95 13.74
C LEU A 58 -1.66 0.58 13.91
N TRP A 59 -2.98 0.56 14.12
CA TRP A 59 -3.74 -0.64 14.47
C TRP A 59 -4.71 -1.09 13.37
N THR A 60 -4.69 -0.46 12.20
CA THR A 60 -5.66 -0.74 11.13
C THR A 60 -5.62 -2.21 10.68
N PHE A 61 -4.42 -2.79 10.58
CA PHE A 61 -4.21 -4.21 10.21
C PHE A 61 -4.84 -5.22 11.18
N VAL A 62 -5.17 -4.79 12.40
CA VAL A 62 -5.80 -5.61 13.43
C VAL A 62 -7.32 -5.68 13.23
N GLN A 63 -7.89 -4.61 12.66
CA GLN A 63 -9.34 -4.47 12.46
C GLN A 63 -9.77 -4.87 11.05
N VAL A 64 -8.99 -4.50 10.04
CA VAL A 64 -9.35 -4.63 8.63
C VAL A 64 -8.60 -5.80 8.01
N GLU A 65 -9.35 -6.72 7.42
CA GLU A 65 -8.79 -7.83 6.66
C GLU A 65 -8.07 -7.36 5.40
N GLY A 66 -6.99 -8.04 5.03
CA GLY A 66 -6.16 -7.70 3.87
C GLY A 66 -5.19 -6.52 4.09
N VAL A 67 -5.26 -5.82 5.23
CA VAL A 67 -4.31 -4.75 5.56
C VAL A 67 -3.08 -5.35 6.26
N GLU A 68 -1.90 -5.04 5.73
CA GLU A 68 -0.62 -5.41 6.34
C GLU A 68 -0.24 -4.45 7.48
N PRO A 69 0.52 -4.89 8.49
CA PRO A 69 0.99 -4.04 9.58
C PRO A 69 2.07 -3.05 9.16
N ALA A 70 2.61 -3.19 7.95
CA ALA A 70 3.65 -2.34 7.39
C ALA A 70 3.18 -1.71 6.07
N ASN A 71 3.75 -0.55 5.74
CA ASN A 71 3.42 0.21 4.54
C ASN A 71 4.14 -0.31 3.26
N ASN A 72 4.73 -1.49 3.30
CA ASN A 72 5.61 -2.02 2.25
C ASN A 72 4.93 -2.04 0.88
N THR A 73 3.65 -2.42 0.82
CA THR A 73 2.89 -2.50 -0.42
C THR A 73 2.75 -1.12 -1.09
N ALA A 74 2.38 -0.10 -0.33
CA ALA A 74 2.28 1.26 -0.87
C ALA A 74 3.65 1.85 -1.21
N GLU A 75 4.67 1.61 -0.38
CA GLU A 75 6.03 2.07 -0.68
C GLU A 75 6.58 1.44 -1.96
N ARG A 76 6.37 0.13 -2.15
CA ARG A 76 6.76 -0.58 -3.37
C ARG A 76 6.00 -0.09 -4.60
N SER A 77 4.71 0.25 -4.47
CA SER A 77 3.92 0.74 -5.60
C SER A 77 4.36 2.13 -6.08
N ILE A 78 4.74 3.03 -5.16
CA ILE A 78 5.17 4.39 -5.52
C ILE A 78 6.66 4.47 -5.91
N ARG A 79 7.48 3.50 -5.47
CA ARG A 79 8.94 3.52 -5.66
C ARG A 79 9.39 3.70 -7.12
N PRO A 80 8.78 3.05 -8.13
CA PRO A 80 9.15 3.27 -9.53
C PRO A 80 9.04 4.74 -9.96
N GLY A 81 7.95 5.42 -9.57
CA GLY A 81 7.75 6.83 -9.88
C GLY A 81 8.76 7.74 -9.17
N VAL A 82 9.06 7.45 -7.90
CA VAL A 82 10.08 8.19 -7.13
C VAL A 82 11.48 8.02 -7.74
N GLN A 83 11.85 6.79 -8.12
CA GLN A 83 13.13 6.50 -8.76
C GLN A 83 13.24 7.18 -10.12
N TRP A 84 12.21 7.08 -10.95
CA TRP A 84 12.15 7.74 -12.25
C TRP A 84 12.31 9.26 -12.10
N ARG A 85 11.56 9.91 -11.21
CA ARG A 85 11.67 11.36 -10.98
C ARG A 85 13.09 11.75 -10.55
N LYS A 86 13.72 10.95 -9.70
CA LYS A 86 15.08 11.21 -9.20
C LYS A 86 16.14 11.08 -10.30
N VAL A 87 16.02 10.09 -11.19
CA VAL A 87 17.02 9.79 -12.22
C VAL A 87 16.79 10.58 -13.51
N SER A 88 15.54 10.88 -13.84
CA SER A 88 15.11 11.51 -15.10
C SER A 88 14.60 12.94 -14.94
N PHE A 89 14.74 13.55 -13.75
CA PHE A 89 14.32 14.92 -13.41
C PHE A 89 12.81 15.23 -13.53
N GLY A 90 11.98 14.22 -13.81
CA GLY A 90 10.54 14.40 -13.89
C GLY A 90 10.06 15.01 -15.21
N THR A 91 8.88 15.63 -15.18
CA THR A 91 8.24 16.27 -16.33
C THR A 91 8.27 17.80 -16.20
N GLN A 92 8.32 18.50 -17.35
CA GLN A 92 8.33 19.96 -17.43
C GLN A 92 7.02 20.54 -18.02
N SER A 93 6.02 19.70 -18.24
CA SER A 93 4.71 20.10 -18.76
C SER A 93 3.59 19.32 -18.09
N GLU A 94 2.39 19.89 -18.10
CA GLU A 94 1.18 19.21 -17.63
C GLU A 94 0.91 17.95 -18.45
N ALA A 95 1.00 18.05 -19.79
CA ALA A 95 0.81 16.92 -20.69
C ALA A 95 1.80 15.76 -20.41
N GLY A 96 3.08 16.08 -20.19
CA GLY A 96 4.06 15.07 -19.81
C GLY A 96 3.76 14.44 -18.45
N SER A 97 3.30 15.23 -17.50
CA SER A 97 2.91 14.74 -16.16
C SER A 97 1.74 13.77 -16.25
N ARG A 98 0.72 14.08 -17.06
CA ARG A 98 -0.42 13.19 -17.34
C ARG A 98 -0.02 11.90 -18.04
N PHE A 99 0.90 11.97 -19.00
CA PHE A 99 1.42 10.78 -19.68
C PHE A 99 2.11 9.84 -18.68
N VAL A 100 3.02 10.36 -17.85
CA VAL A 100 3.75 9.55 -16.87
C VAL A 100 2.81 8.99 -15.81
N GLU A 101 1.86 9.79 -15.31
CA GLU A 101 0.81 9.35 -14.39
C GLU A 101 0.04 8.15 -14.96
N SER A 102 -0.43 8.27 -16.21
CA SER A 102 -1.21 7.22 -16.88
C SER A 102 -0.38 5.97 -17.10
N MET A 103 0.85 6.11 -17.61
CA MET A 103 1.73 4.98 -17.91
C MET A 103 2.16 4.23 -16.64
N MET A 104 2.53 4.95 -15.58
CA MET A 104 2.87 4.33 -14.30
C MET A 104 1.67 3.59 -13.70
N THR A 105 0.46 4.13 -13.85
CA THR A 105 -0.79 3.46 -13.42
C THR A 105 -1.03 2.17 -14.19
N VAL A 106 -0.92 2.19 -15.52
CA VAL A 106 -1.03 1.02 -16.39
C VAL A 106 -0.01 -0.05 -15.98
N VAL A 107 1.27 0.31 -15.94
CA VAL A 107 2.36 -0.63 -15.62
C VAL A 107 2.21 -1.22 -14.22
N ALA A 108 1.89 -0.40 -13.21
CA ALA A 108 1.71 -0.86 -11.84
C ALA A 108 0.54 -1.85 -11.74
N THR A 109 -0.59 -1.52 -12.37
CA THR A 109 -1.81 -2.34 -12.33
C THR A 109 -1.61 -3.67 -13.04
N LEU A 110 -1.07 -3.66 -14.26
CA LEU A 110 -0.81 -4.88 -15.03
C LEU A 110 0.19 -5.81 -14.31
N LYS A 111 1.24 -5.25 -13.72
CA LYS A 111 2.21 -6.04 -12.93
C LYS A 111 1.57 -6.69 -11.70
N GLN A 112 0.69 -5.97 -10.99
CA GLN A 112 -0.06 -6.53 -9.86
C GLN A 112 -0.98 -7.68 -10.30
N GLN A 113 -1.58 -7.56 -11.49
CA GLN A 113 -2.44 -8.59 -12.09
C GLN A 113 -1.67 -9.69 -12.82
N LYS A 114 -0.33 -9.67 -12.82
CA LYS A 114 0.53 -10.60 -13.55
C LYS A 114 0.24 -10.64 -15.07
N ARG A 115 -0.18 -9.52 -15.65
CA ARG A 115 -0.40 -9.33 -17.09
C ARG A 115 0.86 -8.80 -17.77
N ASN A 116 1.06 -9.19 -19.03
CA ASN A 116 2.17 -8.69 -19.84
C ASN A 116 1.92 -7.23 -20.25
N VAL A 117 2.87 -6.35 -19.95
CA VAL A 117 2.73 -4.90 -20.19
C VAL A 117 2.84 -4.55 -21.68
N PRO A 118 3.91 -4.94 -22.42
CA PRO A 118 3.96 -4.75 -23.86
C PRO A 118 2.74 -5.25 -24.65
N ASP A 119 2.24 -6.45 -24.31
CA ASP A 119 1.10 -7.03 -25.01
C ASP A 119 -0.16 -6.17 -24.81
N ASP A 120 -0.45 -5.79 -23.55
CA ASP A 120 -1.60 -4.93 -23.22
C ASP A 120 -1.53 -3.56 -23.89
N LEU A 121 -0.33 -2.95 -23.92
CA LEU A 121 -0.12 -1.70 -24.63
C LEU A 121 -0.32 -1.87 -26.13
N THR A 122 0.08 -2.99 -26.72
CA THR A 122 -0.13 -3.28 -28.14
C THR A 122 -1.62 -3.38 -28.43
N ASP A 123 -2.35 -4.16 -27.64
CA ASP A 123 -3.82 -4.31 -27.75
C ASP A 123 -4.52 -2.95 -27.62
N ALA A 124 -4.10 -2.10 -26.68
CA ALA A 124 -4.65 -0.77 -26.49
C ALA A 124 -4.41 0.15 -27.71
N HIS A 125 -3.24 0.09 -28.33
CA HIS A 125 -2.96 0.86 -29.54
C HIS A 125 -3.75 0.34 -30.75
N GLU A 126 -3.83 -0.98 -30.93
CA GLU A 126 -4.62 -1.59 -32.00
C GLU A 126 -6.11 -1.28 -31.88
N ALA A 127 -6.67 -1.30 -30.67
CA ALA A 127 -8.05 -0.92 -30.41
C ALA A 127 -8.29 0.56 -30.77
N ALA A 128 -7.38 1.45 -30.37
CA ALA A 128 -7.46 2.87 -30.70
C ALA A 128 -7.44 3.12 -32.22
N LEU A 129 -6.60 2.41 -32.97
CA LEU A 129 -6.54 2.49 -34.43
C LEU A 129 -7.83 2.02 -35.11
N ARG A 130 -8.52 1.04 -34.50
CA ARG A 130 -9.80 0.50 -35.00
C ARG A 130 -11.03 1.28 -34.51
N GLY A 131 -10.86 2.27 -33.64
CA GLY A 131 -11.97 2.98 -33.00
C GLY A 131 -12.73 2.11 -31.98
N GLU A 132 -12.09 1.07 -31.46
CA GLU A 132 -12.61 0.13 -30.47
C GLU A 132 -12.21 0.56 -29.04
N PRO A 133 -12.93 0.08 -28.00
CA PRO A 133 -12.54 0.35 -26.62
C PRO A 133 -11.22 -0.34 -26.26
N ALA A 134 -10.35 0.38 -25.55
CA ALA A 134 -9.09 -0.15 -25.01
C ALA A 134 -9.34 -1.29 -23.99
N PRO A 135 -8.39 -2.22 -23.82
CA PRO A 135 -8.49 -3.28 -22.82
C PRO A 135 -8.65 -2.72 -21.41
N SER A 136 -9.50 -3.36 -20.61
CA SER A 136 -9.76 -2.92 -19.24
C SER A 136 -8.55 -3.19 -18.33
N LEU A 137 -8.19 -2.21 -17.51
CA LEU A 137 -7.24 -2.39 -16.41
C LEU A 137 -7.90 -2.98 -15.16
N LEU A 138 -9.23 -3.08 -15.09
CA LEU A 138 -9.89 -3.73 -13.96
C LEU A 138 -9.80 -5.26 -14.11
N PRO A 139 -9.63 -6.01 -13.00
CA PRO A 139 -9.64 -7.46 -13.05
C PRO A 139 -10.94 -7.99 -13.66
N GLN A 140 -10.84 -8.94 -14.58
CA GLN A 140 -11.99 -9.71 -15.04
C GLN A 140 -12.41 -10.68 -13.92
N GLN A 141 -13.71 -10.87 -13.73
CA GLN A 141 -14.31 -11.52 -12.54
C GLN A 141 -13.77 -12.94 -12.23
N ASP A 142 -13.13 -13.60 -13.20
CA ASP A 142 -12.55 -14.94 -13.04
C ASP A 142 -11.19 -14.98 -12.30
N GLN A 143 -10.49 -13.86 -12.14
CA GLN A 143 -9.18 -13.83 -11.45
C GLN A 143 -9.28 -13.64 -9.93
N THR A 144 -10.43 -13.20 -9.41
CA THR A 144 -10.63 -12.92 -7.99
C THR A 144 -10.64 -14.17 -7.10
N SER A 145 -10.84 -15.37 -7.66
CA SER A 145 -10.94 -16.62 -6.90
C SER A 145 -9.60 -17.29 -6.56
N GLN A 146 -8.47 -16.86 -7.16
CA GLN A 146 -7.16 -17.51 -6.95
C GLN A 146 -6.21 -16.79 -5.99
N THR A 147 -6.60 -15.64 -5.43
CA THR A 147 -5.74 -14.85 -4.52
C THR A 147 -6.18 -14.93 -3.05
N ALA A 148 -7.13 -15.81 -2.72
CA ALA A 148 -7.67 -15.99 -1.37
C ALA A 148 -7.23 -17.31 -0.70
N ALA A 149 -6.02 -17.81 -1.01
CA ALA A 149 -5.42 -18.98 -0.38
C ALA A 149 -4.04 -18.65 0.22
#